data_AF-A0A537HM10-F1
#
_entry.id   AF-A0A537HM10-F1
#
_cell.length_a   1.000
_cell.length_b   1.000
_cell.length_c   1.000
_cell.angle_alpha   90.00
_cell.angle_beta   90.00
_cell.angle_gamma   90.00
#
_symmetry.space_group_name_H-M   'P 1'
#
loop_
_entity.id
_entity.type
_entity.pdbx_description
1 polymer ?
#
loop_
_entity_poly.entity_id
_entity_poly.type
_entity_poly.pdbx_seq_one_letter_code
_entity_poly.pdbx_strand_id
1 'polypeptide(L)' 'MISPNLDEARAELVIGLEARKLVVMVASCSVEYSGRTGSHLGEGERLVIVKGDGCILVHRGRDYQ' A
#
# COMPACT_ATOMS: atom_id res chain seq x y z
N MET A 1 5.96 2.66 -15.69
CA MET A 1 4.94 2.25 -14.71
C MET A 1 4.13 1.16 -15.38
N ILE A 2 4.07 -0.04 -14.80
CA ILE A 2 3.21 -1.12 -15.30
C ILE A 2 1.87 -1.03 -14.57
N SER A 3 0.78 -1.24 -15.31
CA SER A 3 -0.58 -1.28 -14.76
C SER A 3 -1.10 -2.71 -14.90
N PRO A 4 -0.65 -3.64 -14.04
CA PRO A 4 -1.10 -5.02 -14.07
C PRO A 4 -2.60 -5.11 -13.79
N ASN A 5 -3.23 -6.17 -14.30
CA ASN A 5 -4.56 -6.53 -13.83
C ASN A 5 -4.49 -7.04 -12.37
N LEU A 6 -5.65 -7.27 -11.74
CA LEU A 6 -5.71 -7.64 -10.32
C LEU A 6 -4.98 -8.97 -10.01
N ASP A 7 -5.05 -9.95 -10.89
CA ASP A 7 -4.44 -11.27 -10.68
C ASP A 7 -2.92 -11.19 -10.80
N GLU A 8 -2.42 -10.47 -11.79
CA GLU A 8 -0.99 -10.17 -11.96
C GLU A 8 -0.44 -9.37 -10.77
N ALA A 9 -1.16 -8.32 -10.36
CA ALA A 9 -0.77 -7.49 -9.22
C ALA A 9 -0.67 -8.33 -7.94
N ARG A 10 -1.63 -9.24 -7.72
CA ARG A 10 -1.64 -10.15 -6.59
C ARG A 10 -0.45 -11.10 -6.63
N ALA A 11 -0.15 -11.70 -7.77
CA ALA A 11 0.98 -12.61 -7.93
C ALA A 11 2.31 -11.93 -7.59
N GLU A 12 2.54 -10.72 -8.13
CA GLU A 12 3.73 -9.93 -7.84
C GLU A 12 3.81 -9.50 -6.37
N LEU A 13 2.68 -9.13 -5.77
CA LEU A 13 2.62 -8.76 -4.36
C LEU A 13 3.04 -9.93 -3.47
N VAL A 14 2.54 -11.15 -3.74
CA VAL A 14 2.90 -12.36 -2.98
C VAL A 14 4.40 -12.63 -3.09
N ILE A 15 4.94 -12.64 -4.31
CA ILE A 15 6.38 -12.85 -4.55
C ILE A 15 7.22 -11.80 -3.82
N GLY A 16 6.81 -10.53 -3.88
CA GLY A 16 7.50 -9.42 -3.22
C GLY A 16 7.51 -9.55 -1.70
N LEU A 17 6.36 -9.88 -1.10
CA LEU A 17 6.22 -10.03 0.35
C LEU A 17 6.98 -11.25 0.88
N GLU A 18 6.87 -12.41 0.24
CA GLU A 18 7.58 -13.64 0.64
C GLU A 18 9.10 -13.49 0.56
N ALA A 19 9.59 -12.83 -0.49
CA ALA A 19 11.01 -12.57 -0.70
C ALA A 19 11.53 -11.37 0.12
N ARG A 20 10.70 -10.74 0.96
CA ARG A 20 11.02 -9.53 1.74
C ARG A 20 11.61 -8.41 0.87
N LYS A 21 11.13 -8.27 -0.36
CA LYS A 21 11.54 -7.19 -1.27
C LYS A 21 10.84 -5.89 -0.87
N LEU A 22 11.42 -4.77 -1.31
CA LEU A 22 10.72 -3.50 -1.30
C LEU A 22 9.57 -3.56 -2.32
N VAL A 23 8.34 -3.43 -1.85
CA VAL A 23 7.15 -3.30 -2.70
C VAL A 23 6.73 -1.84 -2.72
N VAL A 24 6.52 -1.29 -3.91
CA VAL A 24 6.03 0.07 -4.12
C VAL A 24 4.85 0.00 -5.08
N MET A 25 3.69 0.46 -4.64
CA MET A 25 2.47 0.43 -5.45
C MET A 25 1.67 1.73 -5.33
N VAL A 26 0.98 2.08 -6.41
CA VAL A 26 -0.04 3.14 -6.42
C VAL A 26 -1.38 2.46 -6.57
N ALA A 27 -2.29 2.68 -5.62
CA ALA A 27 -3.60 2.03 -5.60
C ALA A 27 -4.68 2.96 -5.05
N SER A 28 -5.89 2.86 -5.61
CA SER A 28 -7.09 3.36 -4.96
C SER A 28 -7.44 2.40 -3.82
N CYS A 29 -7.47 2.91 -2.58
CA CYS A 29 -7.86 2.11 -1.43
C CYS A 29 -8.36 2.99 -0.28
N SER A 30 -9.08 2.38 0.66
CA SER A 30 -9.28 2.91 2.01
C SER A 30 -8.22 2.32 2.95
N VAL A 31 -7.99 2.98 4.09
CA VAL A 31 -7.05 2.51 5.11
C VAL A 31 -7.73 2.55 6.45
N GLU A 32 -7.67 1.43 7.15
CA GLU A 32 -8.07 1.31 8.55
C GLU A 32 -6.83 1.00 9.37
N TYR A 33 -6.52 1.88 10.33
CA TYR A 33 -5.45 1.69 11.28
C TYR A 33 -6.02 1.44 12.66
N SER A 34 -5.70 0.26 13.22
CA SER A 34 -5.99 -0.09 14.61
C SER A 34 -4.69 -0.11 15.39
N GLY A 35 -4.55 0.82 16.34
CA GLY A 35 -3.38 0.97 17.18
C GLY A 35 -3.69 1.82 18.42
N ARG A 36 -2.70 2.56 18.92
CA ARG A 36 -2.85 3.42 20.12
C ARG A 36 -4.04 4.37 20.01
N THR A 37 -4.30 4.88 18.80
CA THR A 37 -5.49 5.63 18.45
C THR A 37 -5.97 5.09 17.11
N GLY A 38 -7.23 4.66 17.04
CA GLY A 38 -7.82 4.22 15.79
C GLY A 38 -7.89 5.38 14.79
N SER A 39 -7.60 5.11 13.52
CA SER A 39 -7.69 6.11 12.45
C SER A 39 -8.24 5.47 11.17
N HIS A 40 -8.99 6.26 10.40
CA HIS A 40 -9.55 5.84 9.13
C HIS A 40 -9.23 6.88 8.05
N LEU A 41 -8.83 6.39 6.88
CA LEU A 41 -8.65 7.16 5.66
C LEU A 41 -9.59 6.58 4.60
N GLY A 42 -10.68 7.30 4.29
CA GLY A 42 -11.64 6.92 3.25
C GLY A 42 -11.03 6.84 1.85
N GLU A 43 -11.74 6.29 0.88
CA GLU A 43 -11.23 5.93 -0.46
C GLU A 43 -10.37 7.02 -1.15
N GLY A 44 -9.35 6.60 -1.90
CA GLY A 44 -8.51 7.49 -2.72
C GLY A 44 -7.17 6.89 -3.14
N GLU A 45 -6.47 7.56 -4.05
CA GLU A 45 -5.16 7.11 -4.55
C GLU A 45 -4.06 7.32 -3.51
N ARG A 46 -3.28 6.26 -3.25
CA ARG A 46 -2.15 6.28 -2.31
C ARG A 46 -0.93 5.61 -2.91
N LEU A 47 0.23 6.17 -2.58
CA LEU A 47 1.49 5.47 -2.69
C LEU A 47 1.68 4.61 -1.44
N VAL A 48 1.70 3.29 -1.61
CA VAL A 48 1.94 2.32 -0.55
C VAL A 48 3.32 1.70 -0.72
N ILE A 49 4.10 1.72 0.36
CA ILE A 49 5.44 1.14 0.40
C ILE A 49 5.47 0.08 1.50
N VAL A 50 5.86 -1.15 1.13
CA VAL A 50 6.14 -2.23 2.09
C VAL A 50 7.62 -2.54 2.02
N LYS A 51 8.32 -2.34 3.14
CA LYS A 51 9.74 -2.65 3.28
C LYS A 51 9.93 -4.10 3.76
N GLY A 52 11.08 -4.69 3.44
CA GLY A 52 11.43 -6.07 3.84
C GLY A 52 11.57 -6.29 5.35
N ASP A 53 11.64 -5.22 6.13
CA ASP A 53 11.64 -5.22 7.60
C ASP A 53 10.22 -5.20 8.21
N GLY A 54 9.17 -5.16 7.39
CA GLY A 54 7.78 -5.10 7.83
C GLY A 54 7.24 -3.68 8.04
N CYS A 55 8.04 -2.64 7.79
CA CYS A 55 7.55 -1.26 7.82
C CYS A 55 6.63 -1.00 6.61
N ILE A 56 5.43 -0.46 6.90
CA ILE A 56 4.44 -0.05 5.91
C ILE A 56 4.31 1.47 5.96
N LEU A 57 4.45 2.12 4.80
CA LEU A 57 4.19 3.54 4.63
C LEU A 57 3.02 3.72 3.68
N VAL A 58 2.06 4.53 4.08
CA VAL A 58 0.94 4.95 3.23
C VAL A 58 1.03 6.46 3.06
N HIS A 59 1.26 6.91 1.84
CA HIS A 59 1.40 8.31 1.51
C HIS A 59 0.24 8.79 0.64
N ARG A 60 -0.30 9.96 0.98
CA ARG A 60 -1.34 10.67 0.22
C ARG A 60 -0.66 11.74 -0.63
N GLY A 61 -1.07 11.89 -1.89
CA GLY A 61 -0.48 12.88 -2.80
C GLY A 61 -0.86 14.34 -2.49
N ARG A 62 -1.94 14.57 -1.71
CA ARG A 62 -2.35 15.90 -1.24
C ARG A 62 -2.84 15.83 0.21
N ASP A 63 -2.50 16.85 0.99
CA ASP A 63 -2.94 17.00 2.38
C ASP A 63 -4.42 17.37 2.50
N TYR A 64 -4.95 17.25 3.72
CA TYR A 64 -6.31 17.66 4.12
C TYR A 64 -6.63 19.06 3.59
N GLN A 65 -7.52 19.14 2.60
CA GLN A 65 -8.36 20.33 2.41
C GLN A 65 -9.65 20.16 3.21
#